data_AF-A0A846MQE5-F1
#
_entry.id   AF-A0A846MQE5-F1
#
_cell.length_a   1.000
_cell.length_b   1.000
_cell.length_c   1.000
_cell.angle_alpha   90.00
_cell.angle_beta   90.00
_cell.angle_gamma   90.00
#
_symmetry.space_group_name_H-M   'P 1'
#
loop_
_entity.id
_entity.type
_entity.pdbx_description
1 polymer ?
#
loop_
_entity_poly.entity_id
_entity_poly.type
_entity_poly.pdbx_seq_one_letter_code
_entity_poly.pdbx_strand_id
1 'polypeptide(L)'
;MKSFIAILLALLSVNAYAQCEQAFFSFDEGTTLQYTSYDQKGREETKQVTKILRVEGSKATVHTEMYEKDGDKIFDNEYTVLCEGDHVKIDFRQFALGNLNERNTRDMEVDVKGEFMELPNNLSPGQVLPEARATITFKIQGAPMTMTQEMIVKRTVEAKETITTPAGTFETYRIAETTTTSMGRMGSGPTFTSNSKSWIARGIGVVKSEAYNKKGKVIGTFVLTSYTR
;
A
#
# COMPACT_ATOMS: atom_id res chain seq x y z
N MET A 1 -36.81 -34.28 12.58
CA MET A 1 -36.84 -33.18 11.58
C MET A 1 -36.61 -31.79 12.20
N LYS A 2 -37.14 -31.47 13.39
CA LYS A 2 -36.90 -30.15 14.04
C LYS A 2 -35.45 -29.93 14.51
N SER A 3 -34.73 -30.98 14.92
CA SER A 3 -33.31 -30.88 15.31
C SER A 3 -32.32 -30.76 14.14
N PHE A 4 -32.74 -31.04 12.90
CA PHE A 4 -31.87 -30.90 11.72
C PHE A 4 -31.81 -29.45 11.19
N ILE A 5 -32.83 -28.64 11.46
CA ILE A 5 -32.90 -27.23 11.02
C ILE A 5 -31.98 -26.33 11.85
N ALA A 6 -31.75 -26.68 13.13
CA ALA A 6 -30.86 -25.90 14.01
C ALA A 6 -29.37 -26.03 13.64
N ILE A 7 -28.96 -27.16 13.05
CA ILE A 7 -27.56 -27.38 12.62
C ILE A 7 -27.25 -26.62 11.32
N LEU A 8 -28.24 -26.44 10.44
CA LEU A 8 -28.06 -25.73 9.17
C LEU A 8 -27.91 -24.20 9.36
N LEU A 9 -28.47 -23.64 10.44
CA LEU A 9 -28.36 -22.21 10.75
C LEU A 9 -27.02 -21.83 11.40
N ALA A 10 -26.35 -22.77 12.06
CA ALA A 10 -25.03 -22.56 12.67
C ALA A 10 -23.88 -22.57 11.64
N LEU A 11 -24.10 -23.08 10.43
CA LEU A 11 -23.12 -23.10 9.34
C LEU A 11 -23.08 -21.81 8.50
N LEU A 12 -24.03 -20.89 8.70
CA LEU A 12 -24.10 -19.64 7.94
C LEU A 12 -23.28 -18.49 8.56
N SER A 13 -22.96 -18.57 9.85
CA SER A 13 -22.23 -17.51 10.58
C SER A 13 -20.70 -17.57 10.43
N VAL A 14 -20.14 -18.60 9.79
CA VAL A 14 -18.69 -18.77 9.61
C VAL A 14 -18.12 -18.00 8.41
N ASN A 15 -18.97 -17.45 7.53
CA ASN A 15 -18.53 -16.87 6.25
C ASN A 15 -17.95 -15.45 6.35
N ALA A 16 -18.09 -14.75 7.48
CA ALA A 16 -17.57 -13.39 7.61
C ALA A 16 -16.04 -13.35 7.79
N TYR A 17 -15.44 -14.38 8.38
CA TYR A 17 -13.99 -14.46 8.62
C TYR A 17 -13.19 -14.92 7.38
N ALA A 18 -13.83 -15.63 6.45
CA ALA A 18 -13.16 -16.19 5.27
C ALA A 18 -12.82 -15.17 4.18
N GLN A 19 -13.41 -13.96 4.21
CA GLN A 19 -13.25 -12.99 3.11
C GLN A 19 -11.81 -12.47 2.98
N CYS A 20 -11.04 -12.46 4.08
CA CYS A 20 -9.72 -11.84 4.12
C CYS A 20 -8.57 -12.83 4.25
N GLU A 21 -8.85 -14.14 4.40
CA GLU A 21 -7.80 -15.16 4.45
C GLU A 21 -6.95 -15.20 3.18
N GLN A 22 -7.57 -14.89 2.03
CA GLN A 22 -6.89 -14.83 0.74
C GLN A 22 -6.41 -13.42 0.41
N ALA A 23 -6.53 -12.44 1.32
CA ALA A 23 -6.13 -11.08 1.03
C ALA A 23 -4.63 -10.98 0.74
N PHE A 24 -4.26 -10.10 -0.19
CA PHE A 24 -2.86 -9.67 -0.38
C PHE A 24 -2.48 -8.58 0.64
N PHE A 25 -2.85 -8.79 1.90
CA PHE A 25 -2.55 -7.95 3.05
C PHE A 25 -2.71 -8.78 4.33
N SER A 26 -2.03 -8.41 5.42
CA SER A 26 -2.19 -9.09 6.71
C SER A 26 -3.37 -8.49 7.50
N PHE A 27 -4.31 -9.35 7.88
CA PHE A 27 -5.41 -9.03 8.80
C PHE A 27 -5.25 -9.78 10.13
N ASP A 28 -3.99 -10.00 10.54
CA ASP A 28 -3.65 -10.63 11.81
C ASP A 28 -3.18 -9.55 12.79
N GLU A 29 -3.99 -9.25 13.80
CA GLU A 29 -3.66 -8.27 14.85
C GLU A 29 -2.34 -8.64 15.56
N GLY A 30 -1.47 -7.65 15.77
CA GLY A 30 -0.13 -7.84 16.34
C GLY A 30 0.96 -8.10 15.30
N THR A 31 0.60 -8.39 14.04
CA THR A 31 1.57 -8.59 12.97
C THR A 31 2.47 -7.38 12.82
N THR A 32 3.79 -7.61 12.80
CA THR A 32 4.80 -6.59 12.56
C THR A 32 5.63 -6.97 11.34
N LEU A 33 5.73 -6.06 10.37
CA LEU A 33 6.50 -6.19 9.14
C LEU A 33 7.65 -5.19 9.18
N GLN A 34 8.86 -5.62 8.89
CA GLN A 34 10.03 -4.74 8.79
C GLN A 34 10.59 -4.77 7.38
N TYR A 35 10.85 -3.59 6.85
CA TYR A 35 11.37 -3.41 5.51
C TYR A 35 12.63 -2.57 5.53
N THR A 36 13.50 -2.83 4.56
CA THR A 36 14.69 -2.02 4.29
C THR A 36 14.67 -1.57 2.84
N SER A 37 14.94 -0.28 2.60
CA SER A 37 15.17 0.24 1.27
C SER A 37 16.66 0.29 0.95
N TYR A 38 16.99 0.08 -0.32
CA TYR A 38 18.35 0.12 -0.81
C TYR A 38 18.45 0.98 -2.06
N ASP A 39 19.56 1.72 -2.16
CA ASP A 39 19.87 2.51 -3.34
C ASP A 39 20.30 1.63 -4.53
N GLN A 40 20.52 2.24 -5.69
CA GLN A 40 21.02 1.55 -6.89
C GLN A 40 22.40 0.86 -6.73
N LYS A 41 23.13 1.09 -5.62
CA LYS A 41 24.41 0.46 -5.28
C LYS A 41 24.25 -0.61 -4.20
N GLY A 42 23.03 -0.90 -3.74
CA GLY A 42 22.73 -1.86 -2.69
C GLY A 42 23.04 -1.36 -1.28
N ARG A 43 23.16 -0.05 -1.08
CA ARG A 43 23.39 0.55 0.24
C ARG A 43 22.03 0.82 0.90
N GLU A 44 21.90 0.45 2.17
CA GLU A 44 20.70 0.78 2.95
C GLU A 44 20.46 2.30 2.98
N GLU A 45 19.22 2.71 2.77
CA GLU A 45 18.79 4.11 2.86
C GLU A 45 17.81 4.30 4.03
N THR A 46 16.71 3.55 4.06
CA THR A 46 15.67 3.68 5.09
C THR A 46 15.22 2.34 5.65
N LYS A 47 14.68 2.38 6.86
CA LYS A 47 14.00 1.26 7.50
C LYS A 47 12.55 1.64 7.75
N GLN A 48 11.63 0.73 7.47
CA GLN A 48 10.21 0.92 7.76
C GLN A 48 9.71 -0.21 8.65
N VAL A 49 8.94 0.14 9.68
CA VAL A 49 8.23 -0.80 10.54
C VAL A 49 6.74 -0.56 10.36
N THR A 50 6.01 -1.60 10.00
CA THR A 50 4.55 -1.56 9.87
C THR A 50 3.92 -2.55 10.84
N LYS A 51 2.96 -2.12 11.63
CA LYS A 51 2.25 -2.91 12.64
C LYS A 51 0.75 -2.94 12.37
N ILE A 52 0.15 -4.11 12.43
CA ILE A 52 -1.31 -4.27 12.43
C ILE A 52 -1.79 -4.12 13.87
N LEU A 53 -2.29 -2.93 14.22
CA LEU A 53 -2.66 -2.59 15.59
C LEU A 53 -3.96 -3.23 16.05
N ARG A 54 -4.95 -3.29 15.16
CA ARG A 54 -6.29 -3.78 15.49
C ARG A 54 -7.00 -4.30 14.25
N VAL A 55 -7.70 -5.42 14.37
CA VAL A 55 -8.55 -5.96 13.29
C VAL A 55 -9.99 -6.12 13.78
N GLU A 56 -10.91 -5.44 13.12
CA GLU A 56 -12.34 -5.46 13.43
C GLU A 56 -13.13 -5.95 12.21
N GLY A 57 -13.48 -7.23 12.20
CA GLY A 57 -14.09 -7.86 11.03
C GLY A 57 -13.15 -7.79 9.84
N SER A 58 -13.50 -7.01 8.83
CA SER A 58 -12.73 -6.86 7.59
C SER A 58 -11.96 -5.54 7.48
N LYS A 59 -11.83 -4.83 8.59
CA LYS A 59 -11.10 -3.56 8.71
C LYS A 59 -9.85 -3.75 9.58
N ALA A 60 -8.69 -3.37 9.07
CA ALA A 60 -7.44 -3.33 9.82
C ALA A 60 -6.99 -1.89 10.07
N THR A 61 -6.58 -1.59 11.30
CA THR A 61 -5.86 -0.36 11.67
C THR A 61 -4.36 -0.67 11.67
N VAL A 62 -3.60 0.12 10.93
CA VAL A 62 -2.20 -0.12 10.59
C VAL A 62 -1.39 1.09 11.00
N HIS A 63 -0.28 0.87 11.67
CA HIS A 63 0.67 1.91 12.05
C HIS A 63 1.98 1.70 11.31
N THR A 64 2.55 2.76 10.75
CA THR A 64 3.82 2.70 10.02
C THR A 64 4.75 3.80 10.50
N GLU A 65 5.97 3.42 10.84
CA GLU A 65 7.10 4.31 11.12
C GLU A 65 8.19 4.09 10.08
N MET A 66 8.83 5.16 9.62
CA MET A 66 10.01 5.10 8.76
C MET A 66 11.15 5.90 9.36
N TYR A 67 12.35 5.38 9.21
CA TYR A 67 13.59 5.96 9.73
C TYR A 67 14.65 6.03 8.64
N GLU A 68 15.47 7.06 8.68
CA GLU A 68 16.75 7.12 7.96
C GLU A 68 17.70 6.05 8.49
N LYS A 69 18.76 5.76 7.73
CA LYS A 69 19.79 4.79 8.12
C LYS A 69 20.45 5.09 9.47
N ASP A 70 20.58 6.36 9.84
CA ASP A 70 21.18 6.82 11.09
C ASP A 70 20.23 6.78 12.29
N GLY A 71 18.95 6.46 12.05
CA GLY A 71 17.92 6.30 13.09
C GLY A 71 17.00 7.50 13.24
N ASP A 72 17.19 8.58 12.48
CA ASP A 72 16.28 9.72 12.51
C ASP A 72 14.92 9.33 11.91
N LYS A 73 13.84 9.58 12.67
CA LYS A 73 12.46 9.30 12.25
C LYS A 73 12.08 10.24 11.10
N ILE A 74 11.68 9.66 9.96
CA ILE A 74 11.21 10.37 8.76
C ILE A 74 9.72 10.67 8.88
N PHE A 75 8.91 9.66 9.17
CA PHE A 75 7.48 9.80 9.39
C PHE A 75 6.92 8.69 10.28
N ASP A 76 5.73 8.97 10.81
CA ASP A 76 4.95 8.12 11.69
C ASP A 76 3.46 8.38 11.40
N ASN A 77 2.72 7.35 10.99
CA ASN A 77 1.34 7.50 10.55
C ASN A 77 0.50 6.25 10.79
N GLU A 78 -0.80 6.46 11.05
CA GLU A 78 -1.80 5.40 11.18
C GLU A 78 -2.82 5.44 10.04
N TYR A 79 -3.29 4.27 9.63
CA TYR A 79 -4.25 4.14 8.56
C TYR A 79 -5.12 2.91 8.60
N THR A 80 -6.18 2.96 7.79
CA THR A 80 -7.12 1.87 7.65
C THR A 80 -6.93 1.15 6.32
N VAL A 81 -6.92 -0.18 6.37
CA VAL A 81 -7.06 -1.05 5.21
C VAL A 81 -8.38 -1.80 5.35
N LEU A 82 -9.15 -1.84 4.25
CA LEU A 82 -10.41 -2.55 4.19
C LEU A 82 -10.27 -3.79 3.31
N CYS A 83 -10.95 -4.86 3.68
CA CYS A 83 -11.15 -6.03 2.87
C CYS A 83 -12.68 -6.15 2.69
N GLU A 84 -13.18 -5.88 1.50
CA GLU A 84 -14.61 -5.86 1.24
C GLU A 84 -14.92 -6.68 -0.01
N GLY A 85 -15.76 -7.71 0.16
CA GLY A 85 -15.97 -8.70 -0.90
C GLY A 85 -14.67 -9.43 -1.23
N ASP A 86 -14.26 -9.40 -2.49
CA ASP A 86 -13.04 -10.08 -2.97
C ASP A 86 -11.87 -9.11 -3.22
N HIS A 87 -11.85 -7.94 -2.54
CA HIS A 87 -10.86 -6.88 -2.78
C HIS A 87 -10.29 -6.34 -1.48
N VAL A 88 -8.97 -6.13 -1.46
CA VAL A 88 -8.31 -5.21 -0.52
C VAL A 88 -8.44 -3.79 -1.06
N LYS A 89 -8.83 -2.84 -0.22
CA LYS A 89 -9.00 -1.43 -0.54
C LYS A 89 -8.14 -0.58 0.40
N ILE A 90 -7.31 0.28 -0.20
CA ILE A 90 -6.41 1.19 0.53
C ILE A 90 -6.75 2.63 0.18
N ASP A 91 -6.91 3.48 1.20
CA ASP A 91 -7.22 4.91 1.02
C ASP A 91 -6.00 5.66 0.47
N PHE A 92 -6.19 6.48 -0.58
CA PHE A 92 -5.12 7.30 -1.15
C PHE A 92 -4.52 8.34 -0.21
N ARG A 93 -5.23 8.72 0.86
CA ARG A 93 -4.70 9.60 1.93
C ARG A 93 -3.33 9.12 2.43
N GLN A 94 -3.09 7.82 2.38
CA GLN A 94 -1.81 7.24 2.80
C GLN A 94 -0.63 7.61 1.92
N PHE A 95 -0.83 7.61 0.60
CA PHE A 95 0.20 8.01 -0.34
C PHE A 95 0.44 9.52 -0.33
N ALA A 96 -0.58 10.31 0.01
CA ALA A 96 -0.48 11.77 0.14
C ALA A 96 0.40 12.18 1.33
N LEU A 97 0.24 11.52 2.48
CA LEU A 97 0.96 11.83 3.72
C LEU A 97 2.39 11.28 3.75
N GLY A 98 2.64 10.11 3.13
CA GLY A 98 3.98 9.50 3.12
C GLY A 98 5.05 10.29 2.36
N ASN A 99 4.66 11.25 1.51
CA ASN A 99 5.58 12.14 0.79
C ASN A 99 5.82 13.47 1.52
N LEU A 100 5.19 13.69 2.68
CA LEU A 100 5.24 14.94 3.43
C LEU A 100 5.88 14.70 4.79
N ASN A 101 7.10 15.20 4.97
CA ASN A 101 7.78 15.15 6.25
C ASN A 101 7.00 15.99 7.28
N GLU A 102 6.98 15.56 8.55
CA GLU A 102 6.23 16.22 9.65
C GLU A 102 6.51 17.73 9.81
N ARG A 103 7.70 18.18 9.38
CA ARG A 103 8.08 19.60 9.41
C ARG A 103 7.26 20.47 8.44
N ASN A 104 6.74 19.88 7.36
CA ASN A 104 5.98 20.57 6.31
C ASN A 104 4.46 20.43 6.47
N THR A 105 3.97 19.61 7.41
CA THR A 105 2.53 19.33 7.59
C THR A 105 1.87 20.19 8.66
N ARG A 106 2.63 20.79 9.60
CA ARG A 106 2.04 21.58 10.71
C ARG A 106 1.23 22.79 10.25
N ASP A 107 1.63 23.41 9.13
CA ASP A 107 0.97 24.59 8.57
C ASP A 107 0.11 24.26 7.33
N MET A 108 -0.16 22.97 7.07
CA MET A 108 -0.75 22.52 5.81
C MET A 108 -1.97 21.60 6.03
N GLU A 109 -3.15 22.04 5.62
CA GLU A 109 -4.36 21.23 5.56
C GLU A 109 -4.37 20.41 4.26
N VAL A 110 -4.57 19.10 4.36
CA VAL A 110 -4.59 18.18 3.23
C VAL A 110 -6.00 17.63 3.03
N ASP A 111 -6.62 17.92 1.89
CA ASP A 111 -7.87 17.31 1.44
C ASP A 111 -7.60 16.29 0.34
N VAL A 112 -8.16 15.10 0.44
CA VAL A 112 -7.96 14.02 -0.54
C VAL A 112 -9.30 13.58 -1.07
N LYS A 113 -9.47 13.70 -2.38
CA LYS A 113 -10.63 13.21 -3.13
C LYS A 113 -10.16 12.13 -4.09
N GLY A 114 -10.69 10.93 -3.99
CA GLY A 114 -10.30 9.83 -4.87
C GLY A 114 -11.01 8.56 -4.48
N GLU A 115 -11.03 7.60 -5.39
CA GLU A 115 -11.52 6.25 -5.13
C GLU A 115 -10.46 5.44 -4.38
N PHE A 116 -10.84 4.41 -3.64
CA PHE A 116 -9.85 3.52 -3.02
C PHE A 116 -8.96 2.87 -4.09
N MET A 117 -7.69 2.64 -3.76
CA MET A 117 -6.88 1.75 -4.57
C MET A 117 -7.31 0.31 -4.27
N GLU A 118 -7.93 -0.33 -5.25
CA GLU A 118 -8.44 -1.70 -5.11
C GLU A 118 -7.42 -2.74 -5.59
N LEU A 119 -7.32 -3.85 -4.87
CA LEU A 119 -6.49 -5.00 -5.21
C LEU A 119 -7.34 -6.27 -5.06
N PRO A 120 -7.73 -6.93 -6.18
CA PRO A 120 -8.49 -8.16 -6.13
C PRO A 120 -7.70 -9.28 -5.43
N ASN A 121 -8.39 -10.13 -4.68
CA ASN A 121 -7.80 -11.30 -4.02
C ASN A 121 -7.61 -12.47 -5.01
N ASN A 122 -8.20 -12.42 -6.20
CA ASN A 122 -7.93 -13.37 -7.26
C ASN A 122 -7.14 -12.74 -8.41
N LEU A 123 -5.82 -12.93 -8.41
CA LEU A 123 -4.92 -12.38 -9.42
C LEU A 123 -4.50 -13.42 -10.44
N SER A 124 -4.36 -12.98 -11.68
CA SER A 124 -3.86 -13.80 -12.79
C SER A 124 -2.87 -13.01 -13.66
N PRO A 125 -1.78 -13.64 -14.15
CA PRO A 125 -0.88 -12.98 -15.10
C PRO A 125 -1.62 -12.46 -16.34
N GLY A 126 -1.29 -11.25 -16.79
CA GLY A 126 -1.96 -10.53 -17.88
C GLY A 126 -3.16 -9.67 -17.44
N GLN A 127 -3.61 -9.78 -16.19
CA GLN A 127 -4.74 -9.00 -15.68
C GLN A 127 -4.37 -7.52 -15.53
N VAL A 128 -5.19 -6.65 -16.15
CA VAL A 128 -5.17 -5.21 -15.89
C VAL A 128 -6.04 -4.95 -14.66
N LEU A 129 -5.48 -4.24 -13.67
CA LEU A 129 -6.21 -3.88 -12.45
C LEU A 129 -6.95 -2.54 -12.64
N PRO A 130 -8.00 -2.27 -11.85
CA PRO A 130 -8.70 -0.99 -11.88
C PRO A 130 -7.74 0.18 -11.79
N GLU A 131 -7.89 1.14 -12.71
CA GLU A 131 -7.16 2.39 -12.68
C GLU A 131 -7.63 3.19 -11.47
N ALA A 132 -6.68 3.67 -10.67
CA ALA A 132 -6.98 4.38 -9.45
C ALA A 132 -6.61 5.86 -9.62
N ARG A 133 -7.51 6.76 -9.24
CA ARG A 133 -7.38 8.21 -9.41
C ARG A 133 -7.59 8.93 -8.09
N ALA A 134 -6.72 9.89 -7.82
CA ALA A 134 -6.84 10.78 -6.67
C ALA A 134 -6.45 12.22 -7.01
N THR A 135 -7.13 13.15 -6.37
CA THR A 135 -6.83 14.57 -6.32
C THR A 135 -6.54 14.93 -4.88
N ILE A 136 -5.29 15.31 -4.59
CA ILE A 136 -4.84 15.76 -3.28
C ILE A 136 -4.73 17.29 -3.36
N THR A 137 -5.38 17.98 -2.43
CA THR A 137 -5.36 19.44 -2.32
C THR A 137 -4.63 19.83 -1.05
N PHE A 138 -3.56 20.58 -1.20
CA PHE A 138 -2.80 21.15 -0.10
C PHE A 138 -3.20 22.62 0.08
N LYS A 139 -3.65 22.97 1.28
CA LYS A 139 -3.92 24.36 1.68
C LYS A 139 -2.89 24.76 2.73
N ILE A 140 -2.02 25.70 2.40
CA ILE A 140 -1.00 26.22 3.31
C ILE A 140 -1.59 27.43 4.05
N GLN A 141 -1.55 27.41 5.38
CA GLN A 141 -2.02 28.53 6.19
C GLN A 141 -1.24 29.81 5.83
N GLY A 142 -1.94 30.91 5.60
CA GLY A 142 -1.34 32.19 5.22
C GLY A 142 -0.98 32.34 3.74
N ALA A 143 -1.07 31.27 2.93
CA ALA A 143 -0.94 31.38 1.48
C ALA A 143 -2.33 31.64 0.84
N PRO A 144 -2.46 32.58 -0.11
CA PRO A 144 -3.74 32.87 -0.77
C PRO A 144 -4.20 31.77 -1.75
N MET A 145 -3.49 30.64 -1.80
CA MET A 145 -3.48 29.72 -2.93
C MET A 145 -3.41 28.27 -2.49
N THR A 146 -4.26 27.45 -3.12
CA THR A 146 -4.24 25.99 -2.98
C THR A 146 -3.35 25.36 -4.04
N MET A 147 -2.67 24.28 -3.67
CA MET A 147 -1.91 23.45 -4.58
C MET A 147 -2.66 22.14 -4.78
N THR A 148 -2.78 21.69 -6.03
CA THR A 148 -3.50 20.45 -6.35
C THR A 148 -2.55 19.48 -7.02
N GLN A 149 -2.59 18.24 -6.55
CA GLN A 149 -1.89 17.10 -7.10
C GLN A 149 -2.92 16.10 -7.64
N GLU A 150 -2.88 15.86 -8.94
CA GLU A 150 -3.63 14.78 -9.56
C GLU A 150 -2.73 13.56 -9.73
N MET A 151 -3.22 12.39 -9.34
CA MET A 151 -2.49 11.14 -9.41
C MET A 151 -3.34 10.09 -10.13
N ILE A 152 -2.73 9.42 -11.09
CA ILE A 152 -3.32 8.31 -11.84
C ILE A 152 -2.37 7.12 -11.72
N VAL A 153 -2.90 5.99 -11.27
CA VAL A 153 -2.13 4.76 -11.06
C VAL A 153 -2.71 3.67 -11.95
N LYS A 154 -1.88 3.17 -12.89
CA LYS A 154 -2.21 2.06 -13.80
C LYS A 154 -1.39 0.86 -13.41
N ARG A 155 -2.05 -0.29 -13.27
CA ARG A 155 -1.43 -1.53 -12.76
C ARG A 155 -1.74 -2.73 -13.64
N THR A 156 -0.76 -3.61 -13.80
CA THR A 156 -0.92 -4.87 -14.54
C THR A 156 -0.18 -5.99 -13.82
N VAL A 157 -0.84 -7.12 -13.64
CA VAL A 157 -0.22 -8.34 -13.12
C VAL A 157 0.61 -8.97 -14.23
N GLU A 158 1.94 -8.94 -14.11
CA GLU A 158 2.83 -9.44 -15.16
C GLU A 158 3.08 -10.94 -15.05
N ALA A 159 3.24 -11.45 -13.83
CA ALA A 159 3.69 -12.82 -13.59
C ALA A 159 3.30 -13.32 -12.20
N LYS A 160 3.25 -14.65 -12.05
CA LYS A 160 3.29 -15.34 -10.76
C LYS A 160 4.68 -15.98 -10.63
N GLU A 161 5.40 -15.65 -9.56
CA GLU A 161 6.76 -16.14 -9.35
C GLU A 161 7.12 -16.24 -7.87
N THR A 162 8.15 -17.03 -7.56
CA THR A 162 8.64 -17.19 -6.18
C THR A 162 9.75 -16.18 -5.91
N ILE A 163 9.65 -15.44 -4.80
CA ILE A 163 10.63 -14.45 -4.37
C ILE A 163 11.17 -14.81 -3.00
N THR A 164 12.49 -14.80 -2.85
CA THR A 164 13.16 -14.96 -1.56
C THR A 164 13.66 -13.60 -1.08
N THR A 165 13.39 -13.29 0.18
CA THR A 165 13.91 -12.14 0.92
C THR A 165 14.54 -12.63 2.22
N PRO A 166 15.20 -11.77 3.01
CA PRO A 166 15.69 -12.17 4.33
C PRO A 166 14.57 -12.66 5.27
N ALA A 167 13.32 -12.25 5.02
CA ALA A 167 12.16 -12.67 5.78
C ALA A 167 11.62 -14.05 5.40
N GLY A 168 12.08 -14.65 4.30
CA GLY A 168 11.62 -15.97 3.83
C GLY A 168 11.42 -16.06 2.33
N THR A 169 10.75 -17.13 1.89
CA THR A 169 10.42 -17.37 0.48
C THR A 169 8.92 -17.36 0.30
N PHE A 170 8.44 -16.62 -0.70
CA PHE A 170 7.02 -16.34 -0.91
C PHE A 170 6.61 -16.66 -2.35
N GLU A 171 5.44 -17.29 -2.51
CA GLU A 171 4.74 -17.25 -3.80
C GLU A 171 4.12 -15.86 -3.98
N THR A 172 4.47 -15.19 -5.07
CA THR A 172 4.11 -13.80 -5.31
C THR A 172 3.47 -13.57 -6.66
N TYR A 173 2.72 -12.49 -6.77
CA TYR A 173 2.35 -11.88 -8.05
C TYR A 173 3.16 -10.60 -8.25
N ARG A 174 3.80 -10.48 -9.42
CA ARG A 174 4.48 -9.27 -9.82
C ARG A 174 3.49 -8.32 -10.48
N ILE A 175 3.31 -7.14 -9.90
CA ILE A 175 2.49 -6.06 -10.42
C ILE A 175 3.42 -4.98 -10.96
N ALA A 176 3.30 -4.66 -12.23
CA ALA A 176 3.87 -3.45 -12.80
C ALA A 176 2.92 -2.27 -12.59
N GLU A 177 3.47 -1.14 -12.19
CA GLU A 177 2.71 0.08 -11.91
C GLU A 177 3.35 1.26 -12.64
N THR A 178 2.49 2.06 -13.29
CA THR A 178 2.84 3.38 -13.79
C THR A 178 2.00 4.41 -13.04
N THR A 179 2.69 5.28 -12.31
CA THR A 179 2.07 6.38 -11.56
C THR A 179 2.39 7.68 -12.27
N THR A 180 1.34 8.38 -12.68
CA THR A 180 1.42 9.72 -13.27
C THR A 180 0.92 10.73 -12.26
N THR A 181 1.74 11.72 -11.95
CA THR A 181 1.43 12.78 -11.00
C THR A 181 1.54 14.13 -11.69
N SER A 182 0.47 14.92 -11.69
CA SER A 182 0.50 16.32 -12.11
C SER A 182 0.37 17.20 -10.87
N MET A 183 1.28 18.14 -10.67
CA MET A 183 1.29 19.02 -9.51
C MET A 183 1.26 20.48 -9.97
N GLY A 184 0.24 21.23 -9.59
CA GLY A 184 0.17 22.65 -9.93
C GLY A 184 -1.00 23.39 -9.33
N ARG A 185 -1.13 24.66 -9.72
CA ARG A 185 -2.29 25.47 -9.38
C ARG A 185 -3.42 25.12 -10.33
N MET A 186 -4.52 24.59 -9.80
CA MET A 186 -5.69 24.19 -10.61
C MET A 186 -5.31 23.32 -11.83
N GLY A 187 -4.44 22.32 -11.65
CA GLY A 187 -4.10 21.34 -12.71
C GLY A 187 -3.14 21.82 -13.81
N SER A 188 -2.56 23.02 -13.70
CA SER A 188 -1.71 23.63 -14.75
C SER A 188 -0.19 23.37 -14.63
N GLY A 189 0.24 22.40 -13.81
CA GLY A 189 1.65 22.22 -13.48
C GLY A 189 2.34 21.03 -14.17
N PRO A 190 3.63 20.82 -13.88
CA PRO A 190 4.40 19.74 -14.49
C PRO A 190 3.83 18.35 -14.16
N THR A 191 3.88 17.48 -15.16
CA THR A 191 3.53 16.07 -15.04
C THR A 191 4.80 15.22 -14.90
N PHE A 192 4.81 14.36 -13.90
CA PHE A 192 5.86 13.38 -13.63
C PHE A 192 5.29 11.98 -13.78
N THR A 193 6.07 11.09 -14.38
CA THR A 193 5.71 9.68 -14.50
C THR A 193 6.81 8.84 -13.87
N SER A 194 6.42 7.96 -12.95
CA SER A 194 7.28 6.96 -12.32
C SER A 194 6.79 5.56 -12.66
N ASN A 195 7.73 4.62 -12.78
CA ASN A 195 7.43 3.21 -12.97
C ASN A 195 8.00 2.40 -11.83
N SER A 196 7.23 1.44 -11.36
CA SER A 196 7.63 0.52 -10.30
C SER A 196 7.14 -0.89 -10.61
N LYS A 197 7.76 -1.87 -9.95
CA LYS A 197 7.25 -3.24 -9.87
C LYS A 197 7.20 -3.65 -8.42
N SER A 198 6.11 -4.30 -8.03
CA SER A 198 5.90 -4.81 -6.68
C SER A 198 5.58 -6.28 -6.73
N TRP A 199 6.15 -7.05 -5.81
CA TRP A 199 5.86 -8.46 -5.61
C TRP A 199 5.03 -8.58 -4.35
N ILE A 200 3.82 -9.10 -4.50
CA ILE A 200 2.86 -9.22 -3.40
C ILE A 200 2.56 -10.68 -3.07
N ALA A 201 2.49 -10.99 -1.78
CA ALA A 201 2.18 -12.31 -1.24
C ALA A 201 0.90 -12.27 -0.39
N ARG A 202 0.14 -13.37 -0.39
CA ARG A 202 -1.08 -13.50 0.42
C ARG A 202 -0.75 -13.46 1.92
N GLY A 203 -1.60 -12.80 2.70
CA GLY A 203 -1.45 -12.65 4.15
C GLY A 203 -0.22 -11.84 4.60
N ILE A 204 0.47 -11.18 3.66
CA ILE A 204 1.65 -10.35 3.92
C ILE A 204 1.51 -8.99 3.23
N GLY A 205 1.15 -8.98 1.95
CA GLY A 205 1.19 -7.78 1.11
C GLY A 205 2.49 -7.71 0.32
N VAL A 206 3.06 -6.51 0.17
CA VAL A 206 4.31 -6.32 -0.57
C VAL A 206 5.46 -7.02 0.14
N VAL A 207 6.19 -7.88 -0.55
CA VAL A 207 7.43 -8.50 -0.02
C VAL A 207 8.68 -7.88 -0.64
N LYS A 208 8.55 -7.31 -1.83
CA LYS A 208 9.61 -6.60 -2.54
C LYS A 208 8.98 -5.56 -3.47
N SER A 209 9.64 -4.43 -3.67
CA SER A 209 9.39 -3.54 -4.79
C SER A 209 10.68 -2.97 -5.39
N GLU A 210 10.60 -2.55 -6.64
CA GLU A 210 11.66 -1.91 -7.42
C GLU A 210 11.12 -0.64 -8.07
N ALA A 211 11.87 0.45 -7.95
CA ALA A 211 11.62 1.70 -8.66
C ALA A 211 12.55 1.80 -9.88
N TYR A 212 12.04 2.30 -11.01
CA TYR A 212 12.77 2.39 -12.27
C TYR A 212 12.89 3.83 -12.75
N ASN A 213 14.05 4.18 -13.32
CA ASN A 213 14.20 5.43 -14.04
C ASN A 213 13.64 5.34 -15.47
N LYS A 214 13.65 6.46 -16.19
CA LYS A 214 13.20 6.57 -17.60
C LYS A 214 13.92 5.64 -18.58
N LYS A 215 15.11 5.12 -18.22
CA LYS A 215 15.89 4.18 -19.03
C LYS A 215 15.60 2.71 -18.67
N GLY A 216 14.66 2.44 -17.76
CA GLY A 216 14.33 1.09 -17.30
C GLY A 216 15.36 0.48 -16.34
N LYS A 217 16.28 1.29 -15.78
CA LYS A 217 17.22 0.81 -14.75
C LYS A 217 16.59 0.95 -13.37
N VAL A 218 16.75 -0.08 -12.54
CA VAL A 218 16.40 -0.04 -11.11
C VAL A 218 17.22 1.06 -10.42
N ILE A 219 16.53 1.94 -9.72
CA ILE A 219 17.12 3.06 -8.96
C ILE A 219 16.99 2.91 -7.45
N GLY A 220 16.09 2.04 -7.00
CA GLY A 220 15.96 1.67 -5.59
C GLY A 220 15.11 0.42 -5.43
N THR A 221 15.32 -0.30 -4.35
CA THR A 221 14.53 -1.45 -3.95
C THR A 221 13.98 -1.26 -2.54
N PHE A 222 12.88 -1.92 -2.24
CA PHE A 222 12.31 -1.99 -0.89
C PHE A 222 11.96 -3.45 -0.62
N VAL A 223 12.48 -4.01 0.48
CA VAL A 223 12.47 -5.46 0.70
C VAL A 223 11.99 -5.76 2.10
N LEU A 224 11.07 -6.72 2.24
CA LEU A 224 10.67 -7.27 3.53
C LEU A 224 11.84 -8.05 4.12
N THR A 225 12.40 -7.56 5.21
CA THR A 225 13.58 -8.12 5.86
C THR A 225 13.24 -9.00 7.06
N SER A 226 12.12 -8.75 7.74
CA SER A 226 11.60 -9.64 8.77
C SER A 226 10.11 -9.42 8.99
N TYR A 227 9.43 -10.40 9.60
CA TYR A 227 8.09 -10.21 10.14
C TYR A 227 7.81 -11.12 11.33
N THR A 228 6.84 -10.73 12.15
CA THR A 228 6.23 -11.54 13.20
C THR A 228 4.72 -11.49 13.06
N ARG A 229 4.03 -12.56 13.45
CA ARG A 229 2.58 -12.63 13.60
C ARG A 229 2.25 -12.82 15.07
#